data_AF-A0A3B8QBN4-F1
#
_entry.id   AF-A0A3B8QBN4-F1
#
_cell.length_a   1.000
_cell.length_b   1.000
_cell.length_c   1.000
_cell.angle_alpha   90.00
_cell.angle_beta   90.00
_cell.angle_gamma   90.00
#
_symmetry.space_group_name_H-M   'P 1'
#
loop_
_entity.id
_entity.type
_entity.pdbx_description
1 polymer ?
#
loop_
_entity_poly.entity_id
_entity_poly.type
_entity_poly.pdbx_seq_one_letter_code
_entity_poly.pdbx_strand_id
1 'polypeptide(L)'
;PPPSGWLRVGGTPSWRSVLTMSLPREVTGTPETCGSVGCEIDLTEVHLNLAELVLTTRQTELAFQPQDTTGVDIRPALNPELLPKSPLGGAVAFPKPVPRELFAGQAGTQVFLPLTPLLVQVLDSAAVTGTVPVTSIALFTNIEPHLIGFVSFEGAGGAGAPALRLLYTVANPVGLP
;
A
#
# COMPACT_ATOMS: atom_id res chain seq x y z
N PRO A 1 2.49 -17.45 17.48
CA PRO A 1 2.75 -17.43 16.01
C PRO A 1 2.08 -16.22 15.36
N PRO A 2 2.75 -15.49 14.45
CA PRO A 2 2.08 -14.47 13.65
C PRO A 2 0.91 -15.11 12.87
N PRO A 3 -0.23 -14.42 12.70
CA PRO A 3 -1.33 -14.94 11.90
C PRO A 3 -0.85 -15.21 10.48
N SER A 4 -1.04 -16.43 9.98
CA SER A 4 -0.75 -16.76 8.60
C SER A 4 -1.88 -16.25 7.71
N GLY A 5 -1.57 -15.33 6.81
CA GLY A 5 -2.48 -14.95 5.71
C GLY A 5 -3.31 -13.68 5.92
N TRP A 6 -3.20 -12.98 7.06
CA TRP A 6 -3.92 -11.70 7.31
C TRP A 6 -2.97 -10.62 7.81
N LEU A 7 -3.37 -9.36 7.65
CA LEU A 7 -2.62 -8.20 8.15
C LEU A 7 -3.30 -7.65 9.39
N ARG A 8 -2.53 -7.41 10.45
CA ARG A 8 -2.99 -6.74 11.67
C ARG A 8 -2.20 -5.47 11.91
N VAL A 9 -2.89 -4.40 12.30
CA VAL A 9 -2.26 -3.10 12.54
C VAL A 9 -2.80 -2.51 13.86
N GLY A 10 -1.89 -2.12 14.74
CA GLY A 10 -2.19 -1.44 16.00
C GLY A 10 -2.49 -2.33 17.20
N GLY A 11 -3.08 -1.74 18.23
CA GLY A 11 -3.48 -2.39 19.47
C GLY A 11 -2.40 -2.50 20.54
N THR A 12 -2.76 -3.18 21.64
CA THR A 12 -1.85 -3.50 22.74
C THR A 12 -1.94 -5.01 23.03
N PRO A 13 -0.88 -5.80 22.77
CA PRO A 13 0.41 -5.41 22.19
C PRO A 13 0.29 -4.96 20.72
N SER A 14 1.16 -4.04 20.31
CA SER A 14 1.07 -3.39 18.99
C SER A 14 1.44 -4.32 17.85
N TRP A 15 0.50 -4.55 16.94
CA TRP A 15 0.73 -5.25 15.70
C TRP A 15 1.29 -4.31 14.63
N ARG A 16 2.36 -4.77 13.98
CA ARG A 16 2.92 -4.15 12.78
C ARG A 16 2.96 -5.20 11.68
N SER A 17 2.37 -4.87 10.54
CA SER A 17 2.40 -5.70 9.35
C SER A 17 3.41 -5.15 8.35
N VAL A 18 4.08 -6.02 7.62
CA VAL A 18 5.01 -5.63 6.56
C VAL A 18 4.58 -6.28 5.27
N LEU A 19 4.52 -5.48 4.21
CA LEU A 19 4.21 -5.90 2.85
C LEU A 19 5.42 -5.65 1.98
N THR A 20 5.75 -6.61 1.13
CA THR A 20 6.74 -6.44 0.08
C THR A 20 6.01 -6.40 -1.25
N MET A 21 6.31 -5.39 -2.06
CA MET A 21 5.75 -5.20 -3.38
C MET A 21 6.85 -5.08 -4.42
N SER A 22 6.57 -5.61 -5.60
CA SER A 22 7.36 -5.42 -6.81
C SER A 22 6.48 -4.76 -7.85
N LEU A 23 6.84 -3.55 -8.28
CA LEU A 23 6.16 -2.93 -9.42
C LEU A 23 6.72 -3.52 -10.71
N PRO A 24 5.88 -3.88 -11.68
CA PRO A 24 6.36 -4.19 -13.02
C PRO A 24 6.90 -2.91 -13.65
N ARG A 25 7.90 -3.04 -14.53
CA ARG A 25 8.39 -1.89 -15.30
C ARG A 25 7.37 -1.48 -16.35
N GLU A 26 6.79 -2.46 -17.02
CA GLU A 26 5.80 -2.26 -18.07
C GLU A 26 4.44 -2.77 -17.62
N VAL A 27 3.40 -2.00 -17.94
CA VAL A 27 2.01 -2.42 -17.75
C VAL A 27 1.33 -2.50 -19.10
N THR A 28 0.62 -3.61 -19.33
CA THR A 28 -0.18 -3.76 -20.54
C THR A 28 -1.35 -2.78 -20.49
N GLY A 29 -1.42 -1.88 -21.47
CA GLY A 29 -2.52 -0.94 -21.65
C GLY A 29 -3.84 -1.64 -21.99
N THR A 30 -4.95 -0.93 -21.81
CA THR A 30 -6.25 -1.40 -22.29
C THR A 30 -6.33 -1.22 -23.81
N PRO A 31 -7.24 -1.95 -24.50
CA PRO A 31 -7.41 -1.83 -25.96
C PRO A 31 -7.64 -0.40 -26.44
N GLU A 32 -8.31 0.43 -25.64
CA GLU A 32 -8.56 1.85 -25.94
C GLU A 32 -7.27 2.69 -25.94
N THR A 33 -6.34 2.40 -25.00
CA THR A 33 -5.03 3.07 -24.91
C THR A 33 -4.01 2.54 -25.92
N CYS A 34 -4.07 1.25 -26.24
CA CYS A 34 -3.17 0.58 -27.19
C CYS A 34 -3.11 1.28 -28.56
N GLY A 35 -4.26 1.79 -29.05
CA GLY A 35 -4.35 2.42 -30.36
C GLY A 35 -3.66 3.78 -30.47
N SER A 36 -3.29 4.40 -29.35
CA SER A 36 -2.73 5.77 -29.33
C SER A 36 -1.28 5.84 -28.88
N VAL A 37 -0.81 4.93 -28.01
CA VAL A 37 0.49 5.06 -27.33
C VAL A 37 1.30 3.76 -27.28
N GLY A 38 0.77 2.67 -27.84
CA GLY A 38 1.35 1.33 -27.72
C GLY A 38 0.69 0.51 -26.60
N CYS A 39 0.83 -0.82 -26.68
CA CYS A 39 0.19 -1.73 -25.74
C CYS A 39 0.99 -1.99 -24.47
N GLU A 40 2.28 -1.66 -24.44
CA GLU A 40 3.13 -1.75 -23.26
C GLU A 40 3.53 -0.33 -22.86
N ILE A 41 3.21 0.03 -21.62
CA ILE A 41 3.46 1.36 -21.07
C ILE A 41 4.58 1.21 -20.04
N ASP A 42 5.75 1.80 -20.31
CA ASP A 42 6.84 1.88 -19.34
C ASP A 42 6.47 2.88 -18.23
N LEU A 43 6.31 2.38 -17.00
CA LEU A 43 5.94 3.19 -15.84
C LEU A 43 7.03 4.20 -15.44
N THR A 44 8.25 4.07 -15.96
CA THR A 44 9.33 5.05 -15.72
C THR A 44 9.23 6.30 -16.59
N GLU A 45 8.41 6.26 -17.65
CA GLU A 45 8.22 7.37 -18.58
C GLU A 45 6.88 8.11 -18.39
N VAL A 46 6.00 7.58 -17.53
CA VAL A 46 4.69 8.18 -17.26
C VAL A 46 4.72 9.17 -16.09
N HIS A 47 3.75 10.07 -16.09
CA HIS A 47 3.48 10.91 -14.93
C HIS A 47 2.52 10.18 -13.97
N LEU A 48 3.03 9.75 -12.80
CA LEU A 48 2.21 9.11 -11.78
C LEU A 48 1.40 10.14 -10.99
N ASN A 49 0.07 10.18 -11.20
CA ASN A 49 -0.82 11.13 -10.54
C ASN A 49 -1.26 10.63 -9.15
N LEU A 50 -1.53 9.34 -9.03
CA LEU A 50 -2.01 8.72 -7.80
C LEU A 50 -1.48 7.29 -7.70
N ALA A 51 -1.02 6.92 -6.51
CA ALA A 51 -0.84 5.53 -6.16
C ALA A 51 -1.38 5.25 -4.77
N GLU A 52 -2.13 4.16 -4.64
CA GLU A 52 -2.74 3.75 -3.37
C GLU A 52 -2.61 2.25 -3.16
N LEU A 53 -2.31 1.87 -1.93
CA LEU A 53 -2.49 0.51 -1.45
C LEU A 53 -3.96 0.32 -1.08
N VAL A 54 -4.61 -0.61 -1.77
CA VAL A 54 -5.97 -1.05 -1.50
C VAL A 54 -5.91 -2.24 -0.57
N LEU A 55 -6.47 -2.08 0.63
CA LEU A 55 -6.62 -3.16 1.61
C LEU A 55 -8.10 -3.49 1.78
N THR A 56 -8.43 -4.78 1.81
CA THR A 56 -9.79 -5.25 2.09
C THR A 56 -9.93 -5.51 3.58
N THR A 57 -10.93 -4.91 4.23
CA THR A 57 -11.16 -5.09 5.66
C THR A 57 -11.63 -6.50 5.95
N ARG A 58 -11.23 -7.01 7.11
CA ARG A 58 -11.65 -8.29 7.65
C ARG A 58 -12.35 -8.04 8.98
N GLN A 59 -13.33 -8.87 9.32
CA GLN A 59 -13.93 -8.82 10.65
C GLN A 59 -12.86 -9.14 11.71
N THR A 60 -12.60 -8.20 12.60
CA THR A 60 -11.72 -8.44 13.75
C THR A 60 -12.47 -9.26 14.81
N GLU A 61 -11.75 -10.15 15.48
CA GLU A 61 -12.30 -10.95 16.57
C GLU A 61 -12.93 -10.04 17.64
N LEU A 62 -14.10 -10.42 18.17
CA LEU A 62 -14.91 -9.57 19.06
C LEU A 62 -14.11 -8.95 20.22
N ALA A 63 -13.22 -9.72 20.85
CA ALA A 63 -12.40 -9.27 21.97
C ALA A 63 -11.30 -8.27 21.59
N PHE A 64 -11.00 -8.13 20.29
CA PHE A 64 -9.95 -7.28 19.74
C PHE A 64 -10.47 -6.23 18.78
N GLN A 65 -11.79 -6.04 18.67
CA GLN A 65 -12.35 -4.99 17.83
C GLN A 65 -11.85 -3.62 18.32
N PRO A 66 -11.43 -2.74 17.39
CA PRO A 66 -10.99 -1.40 17.75
C PRO A 66 -12.14 -0.64 18.42
N GLN A 67 -11.84 0.05 19.52
CA GLN A 67 -12.84 0.80 20.28
C GLN A 67 -13.22 2.12 19.60
N ASP A 68 -12.32 2.69 18.80
CA ASP A 68 -12.45 3.95 18.09
C ASP A 68 -11.70 3.89 16.73
N THR A 69 -11.71 5.02 16.02
CA THR A 69 -10.99 5.26 14.77
C THR A 69 -9.50 5.04 14.95
N THR A 70 -8.94 4.18 14.10
CA THR A 70 -7.51 3.83 14.13
C THR A 70 -6.77 4.58 13.03
N GLY A 71 -5.69 5.28 13.37
CA GLY A 71 -4.79 5.91 12.41
C GLY A 71 -3.75 4.93 11.87
N VAL A 72 -3.86 4.54 10.59
CA VAL A 72 -2.90 3.66 9.91
C VAL A 72 -1.81 4.49 9.24
N ASP A 73 -0.58 4.40 9.74
CA ASP A 73 0.62 5.02 9.16
C ASP A 73 1.36 3.99 8.27
N ILE A 74 1.97 4.48 7.19
CA ILE A 74 2.80 3.69 6.27
C ILE A 74 4.19 4.30 6.18
N ARG A 75 5.20 3.44 6.35
CA ARG A 75 6.61 3.82 6.18
C ARG A 75 7.39 2.74 5.42
N PRO A 76 8.37 3.11 4.60
CA PRO A 76 9.26 2.13 3.98
C PRO A 76 10.11 1.44 5.05
N ALA A 77 10.29 0.13 4.92
CA ALA A 77 11.23 -0.66 5.72
C ALA A 77 12.60 -0.60 5.03
N LEU A 78 13.55 0.11 5.63
CA LEU A 78 14.84 0.41 4.98
C LEU A 78 15.78 -0.79 4.91
N ASN A 79 15.60 -1.79 5.77
CA ASN A 79 16.37 -3.03 5.74
C ASN A 79 15.47 -4.25 6.06
N PRO A 80 14.77 -4.79 5.04
CA PRO A 80 13.83 -5.89 5.23
C PRO A 80 14.45 -7.18 5.82
N GLU A 81 15.75 -7.40 5.65
CA GLU A 81 16.45 -8.56 6.23
C GLU A 81 16.51 -8.51 7.76
N LEU A 82 16.35 -7.32 8.36
CA LEU A 82 16.35 -7.12 9.81
C LEU A 82 14.96 -7.20 10.44
N LEU A 83 13.94 -7.65 9.71
CA LEU A 83 12.59 -7.80 10.24
C LEU A 83 12.57 -8.74 11.48
N PRO A 84 11.74 -8.43 12.50
CA PRO A 84 10.83 -7.29 12.55
C PRO A 84 11.53 -5.97 12.89
N LYS A 85 12.80 -5.94 13.30
CA LYS A 85 13.48 -4.73 13.81
C LYS A 85 14.05 -3.79 12.72
N SER A 86 13.66 -3.95 11.46
CA SER A 86 14.07 -3.04 10.38
C SER A 86 13.84 -1.58 10.78
N PRO A 87 14.83 -0.68 10.57
CA PRO A 87 14.58 0.76 10.64
C PRO A 87 13.50 1.14 9.62
N LEU A 88 12.68 2.12 9.99
CA LEU A 88 11.62 2.68 9.15
C LEU A 88 12.06 4.04 8.61
N GLY A 89 11.72 4.33 7.35
CA GLY A 89 11.97 5.65 6.76
C GLY A 89 10.97 6.71 7.21
N GLY A 90 10.92 7.82 6.47
CA GLY A 90 9.96 8.89 6.69
C GLY A 90 8.51 8.45 6.46
N ALA A 91 7.57 9.21 7.03
CA ALA A 91 6.14 9.02 6.75
C ALA A 91 5.87 9.26 5.25
N VAL A 92 5.18 8.33 4.60
CA VAL A 92 4.81 8.45 3.18
C VAL A 92 3.67 9.46 3.00
N ALA A 93 2.75 9.51 3.96
CA ALA A 93 1.61 10.41 3.99
C ALA A 93 1.14 10.59 5.44
N PHE A 94 0.14 11.44 5.66
CA PHE A 94 -0.54 11.49 6.95
C PHE A 94 -1.23 10.15 7.24
N PRO A 95 -1.24 9.69 8.52
CA PRO A 95 -1.93 8.47 8.91
C PRO A 95 -3.40 8.50 8.46
N LYS A 96 -3.85 7.42 7.81
CA LYS A 96 -5.23 7.29 7.36
C LYS A 96 -6.11 6.94 8.56
N PRO A 97 -7.13 7.75 8.91
CA PRO A 97 -8.13 7.33 9.89
C PRO A 97 -9.01 6.23 9.29
N VAL A 98 -9.16 5.13 10.03
CA VAL A 98 -9.99 3.99 9.65
C VAL A 98 -11.00 3.72 10.78
N PRO A 99 -12.30 3.92 10.53
CA PRO A 99 -13.33 3.80 11.58
C PRO A 99 -13.57 2.34 11.96
N ARG A 100 -14.01 2.11 13.21
CA ARG A 100 -14.15 0.77 13.78
C ARG A 100 -15.24 -0.09 13.13
N GLU A 101 -16.26 0.55 12.56
CA GLU A 101 -17.43 -0.11 11.95
C GLU A 101 -17.01 -1.04 10.80
N LEU A 102 -15.91 -0.70 10.13
CA LEU A 102 -15.27 -1.50 9.09
C LEU A 102 -14.78 -2.89 9.56
N PHE A 103 -14.59 -3.06 10.86
CA PHE A 103 -14.05 -4.28 11.48
C PHE A 103 -15.04 -4.99 12.40
N ALA A 104 -16.16 -4.34 12.73
CA ALA A 104 -17.20 -4.87 13.62
C ALA A 104 -18.41 -5.45 12.86
N GLY A 105 -18.63 -5.08 11.60
CA GLY A 105 -19.75 -5.59 10.80
C GLY A 105 -19.71 -5.30 9.30
N GLN A 106 -18.74 -4.50 8.82
CA GLN A 106 -18.59 -4.14 7.40
C GLN A 106 -17.31 -4.74 6.78
N ALA A 107 -17.02 -6.01 7.09
CA ALA A 107 -15.92 -6.74 6.46
C ALA A 107 -16.10 -6.81 4.93
N GLY A 108 -14.99 -6.85 4.20
CA GLY A 108 -14.98 -6.78 2.74
C GLY A 108 -14.94 -5.37 2.17
N THR A 109 -14.89 -4.34 3.02
CA THR A 109 -14.80 -2.94 2.58
C THR A 109 -13.37 -2.59 2.15
N GLN A 110 -13.21 -1.85 1.06
CA GLN A 110 -11.91 -1.39 0.61
C GLN A 110 -11.47 -0.11 1.33
N VAL A 111 -10.24 -0.11 1.85
CA VAL A 111 -9.55 1.05 2.41
C VAL A 111 -8.39 1.41 1.51
N PHE A 112 -8.32 2.68 1.12
CA PHE A 112 -7.28 3.23 0.25
C PHE A 112 -6.25 3.99 1.08
N LEU A 113 -5.00 3.53 1.03
CA LEU A 113 -3.88 4.13 1.73
C LEU A 113 -2.93 4.78 0.72
N PRO A 114 -2.67 6.09 0.82
CA PRO A 114 -1.86 6.81 -0.17
C PRO A 114 -0.40 6.35 -0.14
N LEU A 115 0.14 6.10 -1.34
CA LEU A 115 1.53 5.70 -1.58
C LEU A 115 2.24 6.54 -2.65
N THR A 116 1.56 7.53 -3.25
CA THR A 116 2.10 8.31 -4.38
C THR A 116 3.54 8.80 -4.15
N PRO A 117 3.90 9.46 -3.03
CA PRO A 117 5.26 9.98 -2.85
C PRO A 117 6.33 8.89 -2.83
N LEU A 118 6.01 7.73 -2.26
CA LEU A 118 6.93 6.58 -2.22
C LEU A 118 7.12 6.00 -3.62
N LEU A 119 6.06 5.84 -4.39
CA LEU A 119 6.13 5.21 -5.70
C LEU A 119 6.73 6.10 -6.77
N VAL A 120 6.57 7.42 -6.67
CA VAL A 120 7.35 8.36 -7.49
C VAL A 120 8.85 8.16 -7.26
N GLN A 121 9.31 8.08 -6.00
CA GLN A 121 10.73 7.83 -5.69
C GLN A 121 11.24 6.48 -6.22
N VAL A 122 10.40 5.44 -6.13
CA VAL A 122 10.72 4.10 -6.67
C VAL A 122 10.89 4.13 -8.18
N LEU A 123 9.99 4.81 -8.90
CA LEU A 123 10.02 4.92 -10.36
C LEU A 123 11.18 5.83 -10.82
N ASP A 124 11.43 6.94 -10.14
CA ASP A 124 12.58 7.81 -10.41
C ASP A 124 13.91 7.06 -10.25
N SER A 125 14.03 6.24 -9.19
CA SER A 125 15.19 5.38 -9.01
C SER A 125 15.31 4.35 -10.13
N ALA A 126 14.19 3.75 -10.56
CA ALA A 126 14.17 2.75 -11.61
C ALA A 126 14.57 3.33 -12.98
N ALA A 127 14.19 4.58 -13.27
CA ALA A 127 14.60 5.29 -14.48
C ALA A 127 16.13 5.45 -14.56
N VAL A 128 16.80 5.63 -13.42
CA VAL A 128 18.27 5.79 -13.35
C VAL A 128 18.99 4.44 -13.38
N THR A 129 18.51 3.45 -12.64
CA THR A 129 19.19 2.15 -12.50
C THR A 129 18.79 1.13 -13.56
N GLY A 130 17.75 1.40 -14.34
CA GLY A 130 17.13 0.47 -15.28
C GLY A 130 16.40 -0.71 -14.61
N THR A 131 16.29 -0.72 -13.27
CA THR A 131 15.70 -1.81 -12.50
C THR A 131 14.74 -1.29 -11.44
N VAL A 132 13.53 -1.83 -11.41
CA VAL A 132 12.53 -1.43 -10.41
C VAL A 132 12.85 -2.11 -9.07
N PRO A 133 13.14 -1.34 -8.00
CA PRO A 133 13.51 -1.93 -6.73
C PRO A 133 12.31 -2.60 -6.05
N VAL A 134 12.55 -3.78 -5.47
CA VAL A 134 11.61 -4.41 -4.56
C VAL A 134 11.46 -3.53 -3.32
N THR A 135 10.23 -3.14 -3.02
CA THR A 135 9.94 -2.17 -1.96
C THR A 135 9.16 -2.84 -0.84
N SER A 136 9.67 -2.74 0.39
CA SER A 136 8.94 -3.19 1.58
C SER A 136 8.40 -2.00 2.36
N ILE A 137 7.14 -2.08 2.78
CA ILE A 137 6.47 -1.08 3.60
C ILE A 137 5.94 -1.70 4.90
N ALA A 138 6.00 -0.94 5.98
CA ALA A 138 5.42 -1.29 7.26
C ALA A 138 4.13 -0.49 7.48
N LEU A 139 3.09 -1.19 7.92
CA LEU A 139 1.84 -0.62 8.41
C LEU A 139 1.83 -0.71 9.93
N PHE A 140 1.58 0.40 10.60
CA PHE A 140 1.47 0.48 12.06
C PHE A 140 0.59 1.65 12.48
N THR A 141 0.26 1.73 13.76
CA THR A 141 -0.44 2.89 14.34
C THR A 141 0.55 3.77 15.07
N ASN A 142 0.55 5.07 14.79
CA ASN A 142 1.41 6.04 15.48
C ASN A 142 0.74 6.66 16.72
N ILE A 143 -0.59 6.58 16.84
CA ILE A 143 -1.37 7.20 17.91
C ILE A 143 -1.90 6.14 18.88
N GLU A 144 -1.54 6.38 20.15
CA GLU A 144 -2.03 5.87 21.43
C GLU A 144 -1.72 4.42 21.89
N PRO A 145 -0.94 4.26 22.98
CA PRO A 145 -0.78 2.98 23.69
C PRO A 145 -2.01 2.58 24.52
N HIS A 146 -3.20 3.12 24.23
CA HIS A 146 -4.40 2.97 25.06
C HIS A 146 -5.61 2.37 24.30
N LEU A 147 -5.48 2.19 22.99
CA LEU A 147 -6.50 1.48 22.21
C LEU A 147 -6.32 -0.04 22.39
N ILE A 148 -7.30 -0.66 23.05
CA ILE A 148 -7.44 -2.11 23.10
C ILE A 148 -8.07 -2.55 21.78
N GLY A 149 -7.34 -3.37 21.02
CA GLY A 149 -7.81 -3.93 19.74
C GLY A 149 -6.98 -3.52 18.52
N PHE A 150 -7.17 -4.21 17.41
CA PHE A 150 -6.41 -3.99 16.17
C PHE A 150 -7.33 -4.00 14.96
N VAL A 151 -6.91 -3.32 13.90
CA VAL A 151 -7.57 -3.42 12.61
C VAL A 151 -7.03 -4.63 11.86
N SER A 152 -7.93 -5.38 11.21
CA SER A 152 -7.61 -6.58 10.46
C SER A 152 -7.92 -6.40 8.98
N PHE A 153 -6.97 -6.73 8.12
CA PHE A 153 -7.16 -6.75 6.67
C PHE A 153 -6.85 -8.13 6.10
N GLU A 154 -7.45 -8.44 4.95
CA GLU A 154 -7.08 -9.61 4.17
C GLU A 154 -5.61 -9.54 3.74
N GLY A 155 -4.92 -10.68 3.77
CA GLY A 155 -3.53 -10.79 3.34
C GLY A 155 -3.40 -11.39 1.95
N ALA A 156 -2.17 -11.74 1.57
CA ALA A 156 -1.87 -12.26 0.24
C ALA A 156 -2.48 -13.65 0.00
N GLY A 157 -2.80 -13.95 -1.26
CA GLY A 157 -3.16 -15.30 -1.73
C GLY A 157 -4.66 -15.64 -1.72
N GLY A 158 -5.55 -14.69 -1.40
CA GLY A 158 -6.99 -14.90 -1.38
C GLY A 158 -7.79 -13.81 -2.09
N ALA A 159 -9.12 -13.99 -2.15
CA ALA A 159 -10.04 -12.93 -2.57
C ALA A 159 -9.92 -11.73 -1.60
N GLY A 160 -9.68 -10.54 -2.13
CA GLY A 160 -9.44 -9.34 -1.31
C GLY A 160 -7.98 -9.10 -0.92
N ALA A 161 -7.02 -9.85 -1.50
CA ALA A 161 -5.60 -9.62 -1.30
C ALA A 161 -5.20 -8.15 -1.56
N PRO A 162 -4.16 -7.65 -0.86
CA PRO A 162 -3.65 -6.30 -1.06
C PRO A 162 -3.33 -6.03 -2.54
N ALA A 163 -3.81 -4.90 -3.04
CA ALA A 163 -3.61 -4.50 -4.43
C ALA A 163 -3.06 -3.08 -4.51
N LEU A 164 -2.30 -2.80 -5.55
CA LEU A 164 -1.81 -1.46 -5.85
C LEU A 164 -2.69 -0.83 -6.94
N ARG A 165 -3.30 0.31 -6.64
CA ARG A 165 -4.06 1.12 -7.60
C ARG A 165 -3.18 2.27 -8.08
N LEU A 166 -2.96 2.33 -9.38
CA LEU A 166 -2.17 3.38 -10.04
C LEU A 166 -3.07 4.19 -10.98
N LEU A 167 -2.94 5.51 -10.92
CA LEU A 167 -3.47 6.43 -11.93
C LEU A 167 -2.29 7.23 -12.49
N TYR A 168 -2.06 7.13 -13.79
CA TYR A 168 -0.96 7.78 -14.46
C TYR A 168 -1.42 8.47 -15.74
N THR A 169 -0.63 9.42 -16.21
CA THR A 169 -0.82 10.12 -17.48
C THR A 169 0.35 9.83 -18.39
N VAL A 170 0.05 9.48 -19.63
CA VAL A 170 1.05 9.32 -20.69
C VAL A 170 1.03 10.58 -21.53
N ALA A 171 2.18 11.27 -21.64
CA ALA A 171 2.32 12.46 -22.46
C ALA A 171 2.90 12.07 -23.82
N ASN A 172 2.18 12.32 -24.90
CA ASN A 172 2.74 12.18 -26.25
C ASN A 172 3.61 13.40 -26.58
N PRO A 173 4.81 13.21 -27.17
CA PRO A 173 5.58 14.33 -27.67
C PRO A 173 4.78 15.01 -28.79
N VAL A 174 4.36 16.25 -28.54
CA VAL A 174 3.69 17.07 -29.56
C VAL A 174 4.78 17.60 -30.49
N GLY A 175 4.88 17.03 -31.69
CA GLY A 175 5.68 17.63 -32.76
C GLY A 175 5.06 18.97 -33.14
N LEU A 176 5.75 20.07 -32.84
CA LEU A 176 5.40 21.36 -33.42
C LEU A 176 5.70 21.31 -34.93
N PRO A 177 4.79 21.80 -35.79
CA PRO A 177 4.98 21.81 -37.25
C PRO A 177 6.14 22.71 -37.69
#